data_AF-A0A0J6D2J6-F1
#
_entry.id   AF-A0A0J6D2J6-F1
#
_cell.length_a   1.000
_cell.length_b   1.000
_cell.length_c   1.000
_cell.angle_alpha   90.00
_cell.angle_beta   90.00
_cell.angle_gamma   90.00
#
_symmetry.space_group_name_H-M   'P 1'
#
loop_
_entity.id
_entity.type
_entity.pdbx_description
1 polymer ?
#
loop_
_entity_poly.entity_id
_entity_poly.type
_entity_poly.pdbx_seq_one_letter_code
_entity_poly.pdbx_strand_id
1 'polypeptide(L)'
;MLRLLSFLLIGFLFITPLQSHAAGPVQLVQGKCPDSNKLSKLSQKGLTSKATLFVSSLMASTQGAKSWQILTISPLKKGSPYYSPAVSACKQKIAASSYLIDILLTKQSGQLPVRMHLFATKETTGWMIWGLTTY
;
A
#
# COMPACT_ATOMS: atom_id res chain seq x y z
N MET A 1 11.88 -41.64 32.72
CA MET A 1 11.29 -40.30 32.80
C MET A 1 11.67 -39.35 31.64
N LEU A 2 12.72 -39.61 30.85
CA LEU A 2 13.16 -38.71 29.78
C LEU A 2 12.28 -38.74 28.50
N ARG A 3 11.49 -39.81 28.28
CA ARG A 3 10.67 -39.97 27.05
C ARG A 3 9.35 -39.19 27.04
N LEU A 4 8.85 -38.73 28.20
CA LEU A 4 7.58 -37.98 28.28
C LEU A 4 7.74 -36.48 27.95
N LEU A 5 8.94 -35.91 28.14
CA LEU A 5 9.19 -34.49 27.85
C LEU A 5 9.27 -34.19 26.35
N SER A 6 9.70 -35.16 25.53
CA SER A 6 9.84 -34.95 24.08
C SER A 6 8.50 -34.84 23.36
N PHE A 7 7.45 -35.52 23.85
CA PHE A 7 6.11 -35.46 23.24
C PHE A 7 5.36 -34.16 23.55
N LEU A 8 5.66 -33.51 24.69
CA LEU A 8 5.08 -32.22 25.06
C LEU A 8 5.60 -31.06 24.18
N LEU A 9 6.88 -31.09 23.78
CA LEU A 9 7.45 -30.06 22.90
C LEU A 9 6.91 -30.13 21.47
N ILE A 10 6.65 -31.33 20.95
CA ILE A 10 6.12 -31.51 19.59
C ILE A 10 4.65 -31.09 19.53
N GLY A 11 3.87 -31.35 20.58
CA GLY A 11 2.47 -30.89 20.68
C GLY A 11 2.34 -29.37 20.69
N PHE A 12 3.29 -28.65 21.31
CA PHE A 12 3.23 -27.18 21.38
C PHE A 12 3.52 -26.50 20.04
N LEU A 13 4.26 -27.16 19.13
CA LEU A 13 4.52 -26.67 17.78
C LEU A 13 3.31 -26.76 16.84
N PHE A 14 2.30 -27.58 17.17
CA PHE A 14 1.10 -27.75 16.36
C PHE A 14 -0.09 -26.88 16.80
N ILE A 15 0.01 -26.18 17.93
CA ILE A 15 -1.10 -25.40 18.51
C ILE A 15 -0.91 -23.89 18.28
N THR A 16 0.21 -23.44 17.73
CA THR A 16 0.28 -22.05 17.26
C THR A 16 -0.45 -21.97 15.93
N PRO A 17 -1.63 -21.32 15.84
CA PRO A 17 -2.10 -20.88 14.55
C PRO A 17 -1.00 -19.97 14.01
N LEU A 18 -0.30 -20.41 12.97
CA LEU A 18 0.34 -19.48 12.06
C LEU A 18 -0.80 -18.58 11.61
N GLN A 19 -0.93 -17.40 12.24
CA GLN A 19 -1.74 -16.31 11.73
C GLN A 19 -1.07 -15.86 10.45
N SER A 20 -1.27 -16.65 9.39
CA SER A 20 -1.15 -16.19 8.04
C SER A 20 -2.18 -15.07 7.96
N HIS A 21 -1.69 -13.84 8.06
CA HIS A 21 -2.47 -12.66 7.75
C HIS A 21 -2.78 -12.77 6.25
N ALA A 22 -3.83 -13.51 5.92
CA ALA A 22 -4.45 -13.43 4.62
C ALA A 22 -4.77 -11.94 4.46
N ALA A 23 -4.09 -11.30 3.51
CA ALA A 23 -4.30 -9.90 3.21
C ALA A 23 -5.80 -9.68 3.07
N GLY A 24 -6.38 -8.91 4.00
CA GLY A 24 -7.80 -8.59 3.98
C GLY A 24 -8.19 -7.95 2.65
N PRO A 25 -9.50 -7.85 2.36
CA PRO A 25 -9.97 -7.27 1.11
C PRO A 25 -9.34 -5.89 0.92
N VAL A 26 -8.58 -5.78 -0.16
CA VAL A 26 -7.83 -4.57 -0.50
C VAL A 26 -8.82 -3.43 -0.75
N GLN A 27 -8.90 -2.47 0.16
CA GLN A 27 -9.79 -1.31 0.01
C GLN A 27 -9.04 -0.09 -0.54
N LEU A 28 -9.70 0.65 -1.43
CA LEU A 28 -9.10 1.81 -2.06
C LEU A 28 -9.14 3.01 -1.10
N VAL A 29 -8.02 3.72 -0.94
CA VAL A 29 -7.93 4.94 -0.10
C VAL A 29 -8.90 6.06 -0.58
N GLN A 30 -9.41 5.98 -1.82
CA GLN A 30 -10.48 6.84 -2.33
C GLN A 30 -11.73 6.06 -2.80
N GLY A 31 -11.86 4.77 -2.49
CA GLY A 31 -13.01 3.94 -2.87
C GLY A 31 -13.23 3.68 -4.36
N LYS A 32 -12.49 4.34 -5.28
CA LYS A 32 -12.72 4.23 -6.72
C LYS A 32 -11.43 4.00 -7.51
N CYS A 33 -11.44 2.98 -8.35
CA CYS A 33 -10.36 2.74 -9.31
C CYS A 33 -10.37 3.80 -10.40
N PRO A 34 -9.19 4.19 -10.90
CA PRO A 34 -9.08 4.99 -12.11
C PRO A 34 -9.83 4.37 -13.30
N ASP A 35 -10.36 5.22 -14.18
CA ASP A 35 -11.08 4.79 -15.38
C ASP A 35 -10.09 4.42 -16.49
N SER A 36 -10.12 3.14 -16.87
CA SER A 36 -9.22 2.61 -17.88
C SER A 36 -9.43 3.20 -19.29
N ASN A 37 -10.58 3.84 -19.54
CA ASN A 37 -10.89 4.54 -20.78
C ASN A 37 -10.39 5.99 -20.78
N LYS A 38 -10.03 6.53 -19.61
CA LYS A 38 -9.53 7.90 -19.45
C LYS A 38 -8.02 7.97 -19.26
N LEU A 39 -7.30 6.86 -19.44
CA LEU A 39 -5.85 6.85 -19.31
C LEU A 39 -5.20 7.83 -20.30
N SER A 40 -4.30 8.63 -19.78
CA SER A 40 -3.45 9.53 -20.56
C SER A 40 -2.02 9.01 -20.61
N LYS A 41 -1.20 9.61 -21.48
CA LYS A 41 0.21 9.26 -21.61
C LYS A 41 0.92 9.35 -20.26
N LEU A 42 1.68 8.32 -19.92
CA LEU A 42 2.56 8.32 -18.76
C LEU A 42 3.53 9.50 -18.85
N SER A 43 3.43 10.40 -17.88
CA SER A 43 4.34 11.50 -17.62
C SER A 43 4.47 11.58 -16.12
N GLN A 44 5.58 12.07 -15.56
CA GLN A 44 5.70 12.32 -14.12
C GLN A 44 5.38 13.78 -13.77
N LYS A 45 5.13 14.63 -14.78
CA LYS A 45 4.90 16.07 -14.59
C LYS A 45 3.69 16.30 -13.68
N GLY A 46 3.92 17.06 -12.61
CA GLY A 46 2.91 17.39 -11.60
C GLY A 46 2.51 16.25 -10.66
N LEU A 47 3.09 15.04 -10.80
CA LEU A 47 2.77 13.91 -9.92
C LEU A 47 3.20 14.20 -8.49
N THR A 48 4.46 14.62 -8.29
CA THR A 48 4.99 14.92 -6.95
C THR A 48 4.13 15.96 -6.23
N SER A 49 3.77 17.06 -6.89
CA SER A 49 2.91 18.09 -6.30
C SER A 49 1.53 17.54 -5.92
N LYS A 50 0.89 16.76 -6.80
CA LYS A 50 -0.40 16.12 -6.49
C LYS A 50 -0.29 15.16 -5.31
N ALA A 51 0.76 14.33 -5.29
CA ALA A 51 1.01 13.37 -4.23
C ALA A 51 1.23 14.08 -2.88
N THR A 52 2.07 15.12 -2.85
CA THR A 52 2.30 15.95 -1.67
C THR A 52 0.98 16.52 -1.13
N LEU A 53 0.16 17.16 -1.98
CA LEU A 53 -1.13 17.71 -1.55
C LEU A 53 -2.08 16.64 -1.01
N PHE A 54 -2.13 15.48 -1.68
CA PHE A 54 -2.98 14.37 -1.25
C PHE A 54 -2.54 13.83 0.12
N VAL A 55 -1.24 13.56 0.30
CA VAL A 55 -0.69 13.03 1.55
C VAL A 55 -0.84 14.05 2.68
N SER A 56 -0.60 15.34 2.43
CA SER A 56 -0.88 16.41 3.41
C SER A 56 -2.32 16.33 3.91
N SER A 57 -3.29 16.25 2.99
CA SER A 57 -4.70 16.18 3.35
C SER A 57 -5.05 14.90 4.10
N LEU A 58 -4.50 13.76 3.70
CA LEU A 58 -4.70 12.47 4.36
C LEU A 58 -4.12 12.46 5.78
N MET A 59 -2.96 13.08 5.98
CA MET A 59 -2.32 13.15 7.29
C MET A 59 -3.00 14.16 8.20
N ALA A 60 -3.53 15.26 7.67
CA ALA A 60 -4.33 16.21 8.44
C ALA A 60 -5.61 15.58 9.02
N SER A 61 -6.18 14.59 8.35
CA SER A 61 -7.36 13.85 8.84
C SER A 61 -7.02 12.65 9.73
N THR A 62 -5.75 12.25 9.83
CA THR A 62 -5.33 11.07 10.59
C THR A 62 -4.80 11.48 11.96
N GLN A 63 -5.56 11.21 13.02
CA GLN A 63 -5.09 11.40 14.40
C GLN A 63 -3.90 10.46 14.67
N GLY A 64 -2.73 11.03 14.96
CA GLY A 64 -1.53 10.29 15.36
C GLY A 64 -0.34 10.32 14.39
N ALA A 65 -0.46 10.92 13.21
CA ALA A 65 0.69 11.22 12.36
C ALA A 65 1.45 12.45 12.89
N LYS A 66 2.77 12.34 13.07
CA LYS A 66 3.64 13.44 13.48
C LYS A 66 4.28 14.12 12.26
N SER A 67 4.85 13.32 11.36
CA SER A 67 5.41 13.80 10.10
C SER A 67 5.35 12.72 9.02
N TRP A 68 5.53 13.13 7.77
CA TRP A 68 5.57 12.23 6.62
C TRP A 68 6.56 12.74 5.58
N GLN A 69 7.07 11.82 4.76
CA GLN A 69 7.96 12.13 3.65
C GLN A 69 7.72 11.16 2.48
N ILE A 70 7.57 11.70 1.26
CA ILE A 70 7.63 10.87 0.06
C ILE A 70 9.09 10.47 -0.17
N LEU A 71 9.38 9.17 -0.08
CA LEU A 71 10.71 8.62 -0.31
C LEU A 71 10.98 8.46 -1.80
N THR A 72 10.06 7.81 -2.51
CA THR A 72 10.22 7.54 -3.94
C THR A 72 8.88 7.62 -4.68
N ILE A 73 8.96 8.00 -5.96
CA ILE A 73 7.87 7.89 -6.92
C ILE A 73 8.44 7.21 -8.16
N SER A 74 7.94 6.01 -8.48
CA SER A 74 8.47 5.21 -9.58
C SER A 74 7.37 4.47 -10.33
N PRO A 75 7.55 4.14 -11.62
CA PRO A 75 6.59 3.31 -12.34
C PRO A 75 6.35 1.99 -11.63
N LEU A 76 5.09 1.55 -11.56
CA LEU A 76 4.74 0.28 -10.95
C LEU A 76 5.19 -0.88 -11.84
N LYS A 77 6.31 -1.51 -11.47
CA LYS A 77 6.93 -2.58 -12.26
C LYS A 77 6.15 -3.90 -12.13
N LYS A 78 5.95 -4.58 -13.25
CA LYS A 78 5.56 -6.01 -13.28
C LYS A 78 6.58 -6.82 -12.47
N GLY A 79 6.10 -7.71 -11.61
CA GLY A 79 6.94 -8.50 -10.71
C GLY A 79 7.27 -7.84 -9.37
N SER A 80 6.94 -6.55 -9.18
CA SER A 80 6.99 -5.97 -7.82
C SER A 80 5.90 -6.59 -6.93
N PRO A 81 6.11 -6.67 -5.60
CA PRO A 81 5.11 -7.19 -4.67
C PRO A 81 3.80 -6.38 -4.69
N TYR A 82 3.84 -5.15 -5.21
CA TYR A 82 2.69 -4.25 -5.30
C TYR A 82 1.90 -4.43 -6.61
N TYR A 83 2.46 -5.08 -7.63
CA TYR A 83 1.79 -5.20 -8.93
C TYR A 83 0.58 -6.12 -8.89
N SER A 84 0.71 -7.32 -8.31
CA SER A 84 -0.41 -8.28 -8.23
C SER A 84 -1.59 -7.75 -7.40
N PRO A 85 -1.37 -7.13 -6.21
CA PRO A 85 -2.44 -6.44 -5.48
C PRO A 85 -3.10 -5.32 -6.30
N ALA A 86 -2.31 -4.50 -7.01
CA ALA A 86 -2.83 -3.44 -7.88
C ALA A 86 -3.67 -3.98 -9.04
N VAL A 87 -3.27 -5.09 -9.65
CA VAL A 87 -4.05 -5.78 -10.70
C VAL A 87 -5.35 -6.31 -10.13
N SER A 88 -5.30 -6.92 -8.94
CA SER A 88 -6.47 -7.49 -8.27
C SER A 88 -7.49 -6.40 -7.93
N ALA A 89 -7.02 -5.23 -7.50
CA ALA A 89 -7.88 -4.11 -7.16
C ALA A 89 -8.44 -3.37 -8.38
N CYS A 90 -7.61 -3.00 -9.36
CA CYS A 90 -7.99 -2.08 -10.44
C CYS A 90 -7.77 -2.61 -11.87
N LYS A 91 -7.52 -3.91 -12.03
CA LYS A 91 -7.25 -4.59 -13.31
C LYS A 91 -5.89 -4.22 -13.93
N GLN A 92 -5.47 -5.05 -14.86
CA GLN A 92 -4.13 -4.99 -15.45
C GLN A 92 -3.81 -3.66 -16.15
N LYS A 93 -4.79 -3.09 -16.88
CA LYS A 93 -4.58 -1.85 -17.64
C LYS A 93 -4.25 -0.66 -16.73
N ILE A 94 -4.91 -0.56 -15.58
CA ILE A 94 -4.61 0.49 -14.60
C ILE A 94 -3.25 0.22 -13.93
N ALA A 95 -3.01 -0.99 -13.44
CA ALA A 95 -1.75 -1.34 -12.79
C ALA A 95 -0.53 -1.08 -13.69
N ALA A 96 -0.61 -1.42 -14.97
CA ALA A 96 0.46 -1.19 -15.94
C ALA A 96 0.71 0.29 -16.26
N SER A 97 -0.26 1.17 -16.01
CA SER A 97 -0.18 2.62 -16.24
C SER A 97 -0.08 3.43 -14.95
N SER A 98 0.36 2.79 -13.86
CA SER A 98 0.44 3.41 -12.54
C SER A 98 1.88 3.63 -12.07
N TYR A 99 2.03 4.59 -11.17
CA TYR A 99 3.22 4.81 -10.36
C TYR A 99 2.97 4.31 -8.94
N LEU A 100 4.01 3.78 -8.30
CA LEU A 100 4.09 3.55 -6.87
C LEU A 100 4.67 4.79 -6.19
N ILE A 101 4.03 5.23 -5.12
CA ILE A 101 4.46 6.30 -4.23
C ILE A 101 4.78 5.67 -2.88
N ASP A 102 6.06 5.69 -2.51
CA ASP A 102 6.53 5.19 -1.21
C ASP A 102 6.65 6.35 -0.22
N ILE A 103 6.02 6.21 0.94
CA ILE A 103 5.88 7.26 1.94
C ILE A 103 6.34 6.72 3.29
N LEU A 104 7.23 7.45 3.94
CA LEU A 104 7.59 7.21 5.33
C LEU A 104 6.66 8.03 6.23
N LEU A 105 5.99 7.37 7.17
CA LEU A 105 5.15 8.00 8.18
C LEU A 105 5.79 7.86 9.55
N THR A 106 5.92 8.96 10.28
CA THR A 106 6.28 8.94 11.70
C THR A 106 5.04 9.22 12.54
N LYS A 107 4.84 8.43 13.59
CA LYS A 107 3.71 8.59 14.50
C LYS A 107 4.10 9.44 15.71
N GLN A 108 3.11 10.01 16.39
CA GLN A 108 3.33 10.84 17.57
C GLN A 108 3.82 10.04 18.78
N SER A 109 3.35 8.80 18.93
CA SER A 109 3.91 7.84 19.90
C SER A 109 5.31 7.40 19.49
N GLY A 110 6.16 6.96 20.44
CA GLY A 110 7.50 6.40 20.19
C GLY A 110 7.57 5.11 19.35
N GLN A 111 6.55 4.87 18.52
CA GLN A 111 6.49 3.83 17.52
C GLN A 111 7.50 4.13 16.39
N LEU A 112 8.08 3.06 15.85
CA LEU A 112 8.98 3.14 14.71
C LEU A 112 8.26 3.74 13.49
N PRO A 113 8.98 4.46 12.61
CA PRO A 113 8.44 4.91 11.34
C PRO A 113 7.88 3.73 10.53
N VAL A 114 6.71 3.92 9.93
CA VAL A 114 6.04 2.91 9.10
C VAL A 114 6.02 3.36 7.65
N ARG A 115 6.08 2.41 6.71
CA ARG A 115 5.92 2.70 5.29
C ARG A 115 4.46 2.61 4.88
N MET A 116 4.03 3.57 4.07
CA MET A 116 2.74 3.59 3.41
C MET A 116 2.98 3.64 1.90
N HIS A 117 2.18 2.84 1.18
CA HIS A 117 2.26 2.76 -0.27
C HIS A 117 0.95 3.27 -0.88
N LEU A 118 1.09 4.25 -1.77
CA LEU A 118 0.00 4.73 -2.61
C LEU A 118 0.34 4.47 -4.07
N PHE A 119 -0.69 4.49 -4.90
CA PHE A 119 -0.61 4.36 -6.33
C PHE A 119 -1.11 5.64 -7.00
N ALA A 120 -0.58 5.94 -8.17
CA ALA A 120 -1.02 7.08 -8.95
C ALA A 120 -1.17 6.71 -10.42
N THR A 121 -2.31 7.08 -11.01
CA THR A 121 -2.59 6.85 -12.42
C THR A 121 -2.94 8.17 -13.08
N LYS A 122 -2.39 8.40 -14.27
CA LYS A 122 -2.70 9.61 -15.04
C LYS A 122 -3.96 9.39 -15.86
N GLU A 123 -5.00 10.15 -15.54
CA GLU A 123 -6.19 10.31 -16.38
C GLU A 123 -6.09 11.59 -17.23
N THR A 124 -6.99 11.72 -18.21
CA THR A 124 -7.16 12.92 -19.04
C THR A 124 -7.45 14.17 -18.19
N THR A 125 -8.18 14.03 -17.09
CA THR A 125 -8.56 15.13 -16.18
C THR A 125 -7.47 15.48 -15.17
N GLY A 126 -6.49 14.59 -14.94
CA GLY A 126 -5.49 14.81 -13.91
C GLY A 126 -4.88 13.53 -13.34
N TRP A 127 -4.20 13.68 -12.22
CA TRP A 127 -3.65 12.57 -11.47
C TRP A 127 -4.67 12.03 -10.47
N MET A 128 -4.96 10.74 -10.58
CA MET A 128 -5.76 10.00 -9.61
C MET A 128 -4.83 9.28 -8.66
N ILE A 129 -4.92 9.59 -7.36
CA ILE A 129 -4.19 8.89 -6.31
C ILE A 129 -5.14 7.88 -5.67
N TRP A 130 -4.68 6.65 -5.54
CA TRP A 130 -5.42 5.57 -4.91
C TRP A 130 -4.45 4.76 -4.04
N GLY A 131 -4.96 3.88 -3.20
CA GLY A 131 -4.12 3.11 -2.29
C GLY A 131 -4.77 1.76 -2.04
N LEU A 132 -4.08 0.89 -1.32
CA LEU A 132 -4.58 -0.42 -0.93
C LEU A 132 -4.51 -0.47 0.59
N THR A 133 -5.65 -0.50 1.27
CA THR A 133 -5.71 -0.73 2.71
C THR A 133 -5.93 -2.22 2.94
N THR A 134 -5.13 -2.77 3.84
CA THR A 134 -5.38 -4.07 4.46
C THR A 134 -5.81 -3.75 5.89
N TYR A 135 -7.03 -4.17 6.27
CA TYR A 135 -7.44 -4.19 7.67
C TYR A 135 -6.82 -5.42 8.36
#